data_AF-A0A7K2VFW5-F1
#
_entry.id   AF-A0A7K2VFW5-F1
#
_cell.length_a   1.000
_cell.length_b   1.000
_cell.length_c   1.000
_cell.angle_alpha   90.00
_cell.angle_beta   90.00
_cell.angle_gamma   90.00
#
_symmetry.space_group_name_H-M   'P 1'
#
loop_
_entity.id
_entity.type
_entity.pdbx_description
1 polymer ?
#
loop_
_entity_poly.entity_id
_entity_poly.type
_entity_poly.pdbx_seq_one_letter_code
_entity_poly.pdbx_strand_id
1 'polypeptide(L)'
;SAPVSFDAARDRLFFLRRQGALDGLLTLLRNTDGTLTHGDLARWLAATTGAGEEEAGHYLTALRELGMLQLPLLDTGVHSPDPLRAFQRALRSLGLEWADTVAARLDGPAEAVVRYAHADVPTRRALLAGLRAGLAALQTDLGAEQPVLPQTLLYEDVSAGTTGAPLAEWAEPVAAPLRSIGRVLPAFDVALPQRLTLKGFFVARYGRGGRCEDLLRLVHDFHEDIFRQYLQFTAAKDGYLPDGSHAPEENWLGVPEITSVDRARTALTARMRERWAELPPDAEELVLDDATVDEMAEALGTAAPAFRPQSHFVQLARHEDGPLAVLNNSYGGLCFPFTRFTHCFDGADGPGLTNSLRDRLRSVLPPRAVLAEVTAGAATTNLNLHGRLTDYEIVCPGENSTAPAQARLHLDDLYAVHDETEDRLLLRSRRLDREVVPVYLGYLVPMVLPEIPRTLLLFSPTSRSVPDVWRGVPAGEATDGVTRRPRVRHHALVLQRRSWTVADGHLPLRAPGTTDADWYLAWHRWRVRHGLPARAFATVHEEAGDGQGAAWFGGSKPQYVDFESPLSLTALEGLLAGKRARTVFEEMLPAEDELHVTSPRGRHVAELAVELLPVPAARTEEDATP
;
A
#
# COMPACT_ATOMS: atom_id res chain seq x y z
N SER A 1 -17.24 5.23 20.16
CA SER A 1 -16.10 4.76 19.33
C SER A 1 -16.28 5.33 17.94
N ALA A 2 -15.31 6.08 17.44
CA ALA A 2 -15.32 6.50 16.04
C ALA A 2 -14.61 5.42 15.20
N PRO A 3 -15.11 5.08 13.99
CA PRO A 3 -14.31 4.35 13.02
C PRO A 3 -13.08 5.19 12.66
N VAL A 4 -11.98 4.53 12.30
CA VAL A 4 -10.81 5.21 11.72
C VAL A 4 -11.25 5.77 10.37
N SER A 5 -11.51 7.08 10.29
CA SER A 5 -11.71 7.77 9.01
C SER A 5 -10.35 8.07 8.41
N PHE A 6 -10.09 7.58 7.21
CA PHE A 6 -8.99 8.06 6.39
C PHE A 6 -9.48 9.29 5.65
N ASP A 7 -9.50 10.45 6.32
CA ASP A 7 -9.81 11.70 5.65
C ASP A 7 -8.69 11.95 4.62
N ALA A 8 -9.08 12.08 3.34
CA ALA A 8 -8.13 12.43 2.29
C ALA A 8 -7.59 13.84 2.59
N ALA A 9 -6.26 13.93 2.76
CA ALA A 9 -5.61 15.22 2.94
C ALA A 9 -5.86 16.10 1.70
N ARG A 10 -6.25 17.36 1.93
CA ARG A 10 -6.46 18.34 0.86
C ARG A 10 -5.35 19.38 0.92
N ASP A 11 -4.51 19.38 -0.10
CA ASP A 11 -3.59 20.49 -0.33
C ASP A 11 -4.32 21.62 -1.06
N ARG A 12 -4.15 22.85 -0.58
CA ARG A 12 -4.64 24.06 -1.26
C ARG A 12 -3.51 25.07 -1.32
N LEU A 13 -3.31 25.62 -2.50
CA LEU A 13 -2.32 26.67 -2.71
C LEU A 13 -2.93 28.03 -2.39
N PHE A 14 -2.37 28.71 -1.39
CA PHE A 14 -2.81 30.05 -0.99
C PHE A 14 -1.76 31.08 -1.40
N PHE A 15 -2.17 32.07 -2.21
CA PHE A 15 -1.35 33.23 -2.51
C PHE A 15 -1.61 34.32 -1.48
N LEU A 16 -0.65 34.55 -0.60
CA LEU A 16 -0.73 35.61 0.39
C LEU A 16 0.19 36.75 0.02
N ARG A 17 -0.31 37.97 0.17
CA ARG A 17 0.49 39.17 -0.07
C ARG A 17 1.53 39.26 1.05
N ARG A 18 2.81 39.09 0.71
CA ARG A 18 3.93 39.31 1.63
C ARG A 18 4.05 40.79 1.98
N GLN A 19 3.37 41.22 3.04
CA GLN A 19 3.46 42.59 3.56
C GLN A 19 3.40 42.60 5.08
N GLY A 20 4.13 43.54 5.68
CA GLY A 20 4.12 43.79 7.12
C GLY A 20 4.56 42.59 7.95
N ALA A 21 3.70 42.16 8.87
CA ALA A 21 3.98 41.16 9.89
C ALA A 21 4.44 39.79 9.33
N LEU A 22 3.82 39.31 8.25
CA LEU A 22 4.15 37.99 7.68
C LEU A 22 5.56 37.96 7.09
N ASP A 23 6.00 39.05 6.45
CA ASP A 23 7.34 39.12 5.86
C ASP A 23 8.42 39.24 6.94
N GLY A 24 8.13 40.00 8.00
CA GLY A 24 8.95 40.03 9.21
C GLY A 24 9.05 38.66 9.88
N LEU A 25 7.94 37.92 9.96
CA LEU A 25 7.88 36.58 10.57
C LEU A 25 8.75 35.58 9.80
N LEU A 26 8.65 35.57 8.47
CA LEU A 26 9.48 34.72 7.61
C LEU A 26 10.97 35.07 7.74
N THR A 27 11.29 36.35 7.85
CA THR A 27 12.66 36.82 8.05
C THR A 27 13.20 36.39 9.42
N LEU A 28 12.40 36.53 10.48
CA LEU A 28 12.74 36.06 11.82
C LEU A 28 12.99 34.55 11.82
N LEU A 29 12.09 33.76 11.24
CA LEU A 29 12.21 32.30 11.20
C LEU A 29 13.43 31.84 10.40
N ARG A 30 13.81 32.57 9.33
CA ARG A 30 15.01 32.26 8.54
C ARG A 30 16.32 32.61 9.23
N ASN A 31 16.31 33.67 10.04
CA ASN A 31 17.52 34.20 10.68
C ASN A 31 17.72 33.68 12.11
N THR A 32 16.71 33.04 12.70
CA THR A 32 16.83 32.45 14.02
C THR A 32 17.49 31.08 13.94
N ASP A 33 18.70 30.97 14.49
CA ASP A 33 19.34 29.69 14.74
C ASP A 33 18.70 29.04 15.99
N GLY A 34 17.78 28.08 15.79
CA GLY A 34 17.18 27.29 16.86
C GLY A 34 15.64 27.26 16.85
N THR A 35 15.05 26.72 17.91
CA THR A 35 13.59 26.62 18.07
C THR A 35 13.01 27.87 18.71
N LEU A 36 12.04 28.49 18.04
CA LEU A 36 11.20 29.54 18.61
C LEU A 36 9.96 28.93 19.25
N THR A 37 9.62 29.38 20.46
CA THR A 37 8.36 29.00 21.08
C THR A 37 7.21 29.84 20.51
N HIS A 38 5.98 29.34 20.63
CA HIS A 38 4.78 30.12 20.27
C HIS A 38 4.73 31.45 21.05
N GLY A 39 5.17 31.47 22.31
CA GLY A 39 5.23 32.68 23.13
C GLY A 39 6.28 33.69 22.63
N ASP A 40 7.42 33.23 22.12
CA ASP A 40 8.42 34.11 21.51
C ASP A 40 7.88 34.78 20.25
N LEU A 41 7.22 34.01 19.40
CA LEU A 41 6.55 34.51 18.20
C LEU A 41 5.46 35.53 18.53
N ALA A 42 4.64 35.27 19.57
CA ALA A 42 3.57 36.18 19.99
C ALA A 42 4.13 37.51 20.49
N ARG A 43 5.16 37.47 21.35
CA ARG A 43 5.83 38.67 21.87
C ARG A 43 6.51 39.46 20.75
N TRP A 44 7.21 38.78 19.85
CA TRP A 44 7.83 39.43 18.69
C TRP A 44 6.78 40.11 17.81
N LEU A 45 5.67 39.43 17.55
CA LEU A 45 4.59 39.96 16.72
C LEU A 45 3.95 41.19 17.37
N ALA A 46 3.59 41.12 18.65
CA ALA A 46 3.03 42.24 19.41
C ALA A 46 3.98 43.46 19.41
N ALA A 47 5.28 43.24 19.64
CA ALA A 47 6.28 44.30 19.62
C ALA A 47 6.45 44.95 18.24
N THR A 48 6.37 44.15 17.17
CA THR A 48 6.62 44.61 15.79
C THR A 48 5.41 45.33 15.19
N THR A 49 4.19 44.92 15.53
CA THR A 49 2.95 45.49 14.99
C THR A 49 2.31 46.54 15.89
N GLY A 50 2.71 46.60 17.17
CA GLY A 50 2.05 47.41 18.19
C GLY A 50 0.70 46.85 18.66
N ALA A 51 0.35 45.63 18.26
CA ALA A 51 -0.88 44.95 18.68
C ALA A 51 -0.77 44.42 20.12
N GLY A 52 -1.92 44.17 20.75
CA GLY A 52 -1.96 43.49 22.06
C GLY A 52 -1.50 42.03 21.97
N GLU A 53 -1.05 41.45 23.09
CA GLU A 53 -0.60 40.04 23.13
C GLU A 53 -1.72 39.05 22.73
N GLU A 54 -2.96 39.34 23.08
CA GLU A 54 -4.13 38.53 22.72
C GLU A 54 -4.38 38.53 21.20
N GLU A 55 -4.32 39.69 20.56
CA GLU A 55 -4.46 39.82 19.10
C GLU A 55 -3.33 39.12 18.35
N ALA A 56 -2.09 39.25 18.86
CA ALA A 56 -0.95 38.52 18.34
C ALA A 56 -1.14 36.99 18.45
N GLY A 57 -1.66 36.52 19.58
CA GLY A 57 -2.00 35.11 19.80
C GLY A 57 -3.09 34.61 18.84
N HIS A 58 -4.16 35.38 18.64
CA HIS A 58 -5.21 35.06 17.67
C HIS A 58 -4.67 34.97 16.25
N TYR A 59 -3.77 35.88 15.85
CA TYR A 59 -3.14 35.82 14.53
C TYR A 59 -2.29 34.57 14.33
N LEU A 60 -1.45 34.20 15.31
CA LEU A 60 -0.65 32.97 15.24
C LEU A 60 -1.52 31.71 15.23
N THR A 61 -2.64 31.72 15.97
CA THR A 61 -3.62 30.64 15.96
C THR A 61 -4.23 30.49 14.57
N ALA A 62 -4.64 31.60 13.94
CA ALA A 62 -5.15 31.59 12.57
C ALA A 62 -4.10 31.07 11.57
N LEU A 63 -2.82 31.47 11.69
CA LEU A 63 -1.76 30.93 10.85
C LEU A 63 -1.56 29.42 11.04
N ARG A 64 -1.68 28.92 12.28
CA ARG A 64 -1.63 27.49 12.58
C ARG A 64 -2.82 26.73 11.99
N GLU A 65 -4.03 27.26 12.14
CA GLU A 65 -5.26 26.67 11.58
C GLU A 65 -5.26 26.65 10.05
N LEU A 66 -4.62 27.65 9.42
CA LEU A 66 -4.39 27.69 7.98
C LEU A 66 -3.23 26.77 7.54
N GLY A 67 -2.53 26.10 8.47
CA GLY A 67 -1.39 25.22 8.18
C GLY A 67 -0.09 25.95 7.82
N MET A 68 -0.06 27.28 7.92
CA MET A 68 1.11 28.11 7.61
C MET A 68 2.17 28.11 8.70
N LEU A 69 1.77 27.79 9.94
CA LEU A 69 2.65 27.64 11.08
C LEU A 69 2.46 26.24 11.68
N GLN A 70 3.55 25.51 11.87
CA GLN A 70 3.54 24.16 12.44
C GLN A 70 4.17 24.17 13.83
N LEU A 71 3.65 23.33 14.73
CA LEU A 71 4.16 23.15 16.10
C LEU A 71 4.51 21.67 16.33
N PRO A 72 5.60 21.16 15.72
CA PRO A 72 5.80 19.72 15.54
C PRO A 72 6.37 18.98 16.74
N LEU A 73 6.63 19.66 17.86
CA LEU A 73 7.33 19.07 19.01
C LEU A 73 6.64 17.80 19.52
N LEU A 74 5.32 17.78 19.51
CA LEU A 74 4.50 16.67 20.01
C LEU A 74 4.07 15.68 18.90
N ASP A 75 4.53 15.88 17.66
CA ASP A 75 4.22 14.98 16.56
C ASP A 75 4.92 13.63 16.74
N THR A 76 4.24 12.57 16.30
CA THR A 76 4.82 11.23 16.30
C THR A 76 5.63 11.02 15.03
N GLY A 77 6.94 10.83 15.19
CA GLY A 77 7.83 10.48 14.07
C GLY A 77 7.60 9.05 13.58
N VAL A 78 7.53 8.87 12.26
CA VAL A 78 7.38 7.55 11.60
C VAL A 78 8.53 6.59 11.91
N HIS A 79 9.74 7.11 12.17
CA HIS A 79 10.90 6.30 12.55
C HIS A 79 11.07 6.12 14.06
N SER A 80 10.07 6.50 14.87
CA SER A 80 10.16 6.33 16.31
C SER A 80 9.99 4.85 16.69
N PRO A 81 10.99 4.21 17.32
CA PRO A 81 10.85 2.81 17.76
C PRO A 81 9.88 2.66 18.93
N ASP A 82 9.64 3.74 19.68
CA ASP A 82 8.67 3.81 20.77
C ASP A 82 7.97 5.18 20.74
N PRO A 83 6.89 5.31 19.96
CA PRO A 83 6.10 6.54 19.85
C PRO A 83 5.64 7.09 21.20
N LEU A 84 5.20 6.23 22.11
CA LEU A 84 4.67 6.64 23.41
C LEU A 84 5.77 7.23 24.30
N ARG A 85 6.93 6.57 24.39
CA ARG A 85 8.06 7.10 25.16
C ARG A 85 8.65 8.35 24.50
N ALA A 86 8.64 8.44 23.16
CA ALA A 86 9.03 9.65 22.45
C ALA A 86 8.11 10.82 22.78
N PHE A 87 6.79 10.61 22.77
CA PHE A 87 5.79 11.60 23.16
C PHE A 87 5.96 12.06 24.62
N GLN A 88 6.21 11.13 25.56
CA GLN A 88 6.52 11.48 26.96
C GLN A 88 7.77 12.36 27.08
N ARG A 89 8.85 12.06 26.33
CA ARG A 89 10.06 12.90 26.31
C ARG A 89 9.79 14.29 25.75
N ALA A 90 9.00 14.36 24.68
CA ALA A 90 8.59 15.63 24.07
C ALA A 90 7.78 16.50 25.05
N LEU A 91 6.81 15.92 25.77
CA LEU A 91 6.07 16.61 26.82
C LEU A 91 7.00 17.19 27.91
N ARG A 92 7.91 16.37 28.44
CA ARG A 92 8.87 16.81 29.48
C ARG A 92 9.79 17.92 28.98
N SER A 93 10.12 17.93 27.68
CA SER A 93 10.96 18.97 27.08
C SER A 93 10.34 20.36 27.07
N LEU A 94 9.01 20.46 27.27
CA LEU A 94 8.32 21.75 27.44
C LEU A 94 8.71 22.46 28.74
N GLY A 95 9.17 21.72 29.76
CA GLY A 95 9.54 22.29 31.07
C GLY A 95 8.35 22.90 31.83
N LEU A 96 7.14 22.40 31.58
CA LEU A 96 5.90 22.86 32.20
C LEU A 96 5.34 21.78 33.14
N GLU A 97 4.91 22.17 34.34
CA GLU A 97 4.42 21.24 35.39
C GLU A 97 3.26 20.35 34.92
N TRP A 98 2.32 20.92 34.15
CA TRP A 98 1.21 20.13 33.59
C TRP A 98 1.71 19.09 32.59
N ALA A 99 2.74 19.41 31.80
CA ALA A 99 3.28 18.50 30.80
C ALA A 99 4.05 17.36 31.45
N ASP A 100 4.82 17.65 32.51
CA ASP A 100 5.48 16.64 33.34
C ASP A 100 4.47 15.72 34.02
N THR A 101 3.37 16.28 34.53
CA THR A 101 2.26 15.53 35.14
C THR A 101 1.61 14.59 34.13
N VAL A 102 1.31 15.07 32.92
CA VAL A 102 0.76 14.24 31.84
C VAL A 102 1.74 13.14 31.44
N ALA A 103 3.02 13.48 31.28
CA ALA A 103 4.06 12.51 30.93
C ALA A 103 4.18 11.41 32.01
N ALA A 104 4.15 11.77 33.29
CA ALA A 104 4.18 10.80 34.39
C ALA A 104 2.93 9.90 34.40
N ARG A 105 1.75 10.44 34.12
CA ARG A 105 0.52 9.64 34.04
C ARG A 105 0.48 8.67 32.87
N LEU A 106 1.25 8.94 31.82
CA LEU A 106 1.44 8.01 30.70
C LEU A 106 2.37 6.83 31.04
N ASP A 107 3.05 6.82 32.20
CA ASP A 107 3.88 5.68 32.61
C ASP A 107 3.05 4.41 32.84
N GLY A 108 1.85 4.54 33.43
CA GLY A 108 0.92 3.42 33.61
C GLY A 108 0.49 2.78 32.29
N PRO A 109 -0.02 3.55 31.31
CA PRO A 109 -0.25 3.06 29.96
C PRO A 109 0.99 2.42 29.32
N ALA A 110 2.17 3.03 29.43
CA ALA A 110 3.40 2.47 28.86
C ALA A 110 3.77 1.11 29.48
N GLU A 111 3.68 0.98 30.80
CA GLU A 111 3.89 -0.29 31.50
C GLU A 111 2.86 -1.35 31.12
N ALA A 112 1.59 -0.95 30.95
CA ALA A 112 0.54 -1.86 30.50
C ALA A 112 0.83 -2.42 29.10
N VAL A 113 1.35 -1.60 28.17
CA VAL A 113 1.77 -2.07 26.84
C VAL A 113 2.91 -3.09 26.93
N VAL A 114 3.94 -2.82 27.72
CA VAL A 114 5.08 -3.75 27.90
C VAL A 114 4.59 -5.08 28.51
N ARG A 115 3.74 -5.02 29.53
CA ARG A 115 3.19 -6.23 30.17
C ARG A 115 2.26 -7.01 29.26
N TYR A 116 1.51 -6.32 28.40
CA TYR A 116 0.53 -6.92 27.50
C TYR A 116 1.17 -7.96 26.58
N ALA A 117 2.36 -7.69 26.05
CA ALA A 117 3.09 -8.58 25.15
C ALA A 117 3.30 -9.99 25.71
N HIS A 118 3.51 -10.13 27.03
CA HIS A 118 3.81 -11.40 27.70
C HIS A 118 2.66 -11.93 28.56
N ALA A 119 1.51 -11.25 28.56
CA ALA A 119 0.37 -11.58 29.42
C ALA A 119 -0.50 -12.72 28.85
N ASP A 120 -1.14 -13.47 29.75
CA ASP A 120 -2.19 -14.44 29.41
C ASP A 120 -3.52 -13.74 29.00
N VAL A 121 -4.47 -14.52 28.47
CA VAL A 121 -5.73 -13.96 27.93
C VAL A 121 -6.54 -13.15 28.97
N PRO A 122 -6.76 -13.64 30.22
CA PRO A 122 -7.45 -12.85 31.23
C PRO A 122 -6.72 -11.54 31.58
N THR A 123 -5.39 -11.59 31.73
CA THR A 123 -4.59 -10.40 32.06
C THR A 123 -4.59 -9.40 30.91
N ARG A 124 -4.48 -9.86 29.65
CA ARG A 124 -4.61 -9.01 28.45
C ARG A 124 -5.94 -8.24 28.45
N ARG A 125 -7.06 -8.89 28.78
CA ARG A 125 -8.38 -8.24 28.89
C ARG A 125 -8.38 -7.16 29.98
N ALA A 126 -7.82 -7.45 31.15
CA ALA A 126 -7.74 -6.48 32.24
C ALA A 126 -6.85 -5.28 31.89
N LEU A 127 -5.70 -5.51 31.25
CA LEU A 127 -4.79 -4.46 30.79
C LEU A 127 -5.45 -3.55 29.74
N LEU A 128 -6.18 -4.10 28.78
CA LEU A 128 -6.91 -3.29 27.78
C LEU A 128 -8.01 -2.43 28.42
N ALA A 129 -8.75 -2.97 29.39
CA ALA A 129 -9.75 -2.20 30.13
C ALA A 129 -9.08 -1.07 30.94
N GLY A 130 -7.97 -1.36 31.61
CA GLY A 130 -7.17 -0.38 32.35
C GLY A 130 -6.60 0.72 31.45
N LEU A 131 -6.06 0.36 30.28
CA LEU A 131 -5.58 1.31 29.26
C LEU A 131 -6.69 2.26 28.83
N ARG A 132 -7.87 1.73 28.49
CA ARG A 132 -9.02 2.54 28.07
C ARG A 132 -9.44 3.51 29.17
N ALA A 133 -9.55 3.03 30.41
CA ALA A 133 -9.93 3.88 31.54
C ALA A 133 -8.87 4.96 31.84
N GLY A 134 -7.59 4.60 31.86
CA GLY A 134 -6.49 5.51 32.14
C GLY A 134 -6.35 6.62 31.10
N LEU A 135 -6.45 6.28 29.80
CA LEU A 135 -6.39 7.27 28.73
C LEU A 135 -7.61 8.20 28.71
N ALA A 136 -8.82 7.68 28.99
CA ALA A 136 -10.02 8.50 29.08
C ALA A 136 -9.93 9.49 30.26
N ALA A 137 -9.48 9.02 31.43
CA ALA A 137 -9.27 9.88 32.59
C ALA A 137 -8.22 10.97 32.30
N LEU A 138 -7.12 10.62 31.60
CA LEU A 138 -6.10 11.59 31.20
C LEU A 138 -6.67 12.69 30.28
N GLN A 139 -7.50 12.33 29.29
CA GLN A 139 -8.17 13.31 28.44
C GLN A 139 -9.10 14.23 29.24
N THR A 140 -9.89 13.68 30.18
CA THR A 140 -10.77 14.49 31.04
C THR A 140 -9.98 15.47 31.90
N ASP A 141 -8.87 15.05 32.49
CA ASP A 141 -8.03 15.92 33.33
C ASP A 141 -7.32 17.01 32.52
N LEU A 142 -7.12 16.79 31.21
CA LEU A 142 -6.66 17.79 30.26
C LEU A 142 -7.77 18.74 29.78
N GLY A 143 -9.01 18.57 30.26
CA GLY A 143 -10.16 19.43 29.97
C GLY A 143 -11.12 18.89 28.92
N ALA A 144 -11.00 17.64 28.47
CA ALA A 144 -11.96 17.05 27.53
C ALA A 144 -13.30 16.75 28.23
N GLU A 145 -14.36 17.45 27.83
CA GLU A 145 -15.73 17.21 28.35
C GLU A 145 -16.25 15.81 28.00
N GLN A 146 -15.90 15.33 26.80
CA GLN A 146 -16.26 14.00 26.33
C GLN A 146 -15.00 13.31 25.78
N PRO A 147 -14.30 12.49 26.59
CA PRO A 147 -13.11 11.80 26.12
C PRO A 147 -13.47 10.77 25.04
N VAL A 148 -12.80 10.86 23.89
CA VAL A 148 -13.01 9.95 22.76
C VAL A 148 -11.73 9.16 22.54
N LEU A 149 -11.90 7.83 22.53
CA LEU A 149 -10.84 6.88 22.25
C LEU A 149 -11.17 6.04 21.01
N PRO A 150 -10.17 5.64 20.22
CA PRO A 150 -10.38 4.72 19.11
C PRO A 150 -10.89 3.37 19.60
N GLN A 151 -11.52 2.61 18.71
CA GLN A 151 -12.00 1.25 19.03
C GLN A 151 -10.81 0.34 19.38
N THR A 152 -9.79 0.36 18.54
CA THR A 152 -8.54 -0.38 18.72
C THR A 152 -7.49 0.52 19.35
N LEU A 153 -7.00 0.13 20.53
CA LEU A 153 -5.98 0.88 21.27
C LEU A 153 -4.56 0.37 21.03
N LEU A 154 -4.41 -0.94 20.73
CA LEU A 154 -3.12 -1.59 20.54
C LEU A 154 -3.10 -2.37 19.23
N TYR A 155 -1.94 -2.38 18.60
CA TYR A 155 -1.61 -3.17 17.42
C TYR A 155 -0.36 -3.99 17.78
N GLU A 156 -0.37 -5.29 17.47
CA GLU A 156 0.74 -6.19 17.74
C GLU A 156 1.29 -6.73 16.41
N ASP A 157 2.59 -6.61 16.21
CA ASP A 157 3.33 -7.37 15.20
C ASP A 157 4.10 -8.48 15.93
N VAL A 158 4.01 -9.72 15.45
CA VAL A 158 4.52 -10.90 16.16
C VAL A 158 5.52 -11.65 15.29
N SER A 159 6.72 -11.87 15.84
CA SER A 159 7.68 -12.81 15.26
C SER A 159 7.35 -14.24 15.71
N ALA A 160 7.24 -15.16 14.75
CA ALA A 160 7.07 -16.59 15.02
C ALA A 160 8.35 -17.28 15.52
N GLY A 161 9.47 -16.56 15.60
CA GLY A 161 10.79 -17.11 15.83
C GLY A 161 11.33 -17.82 14.58
N THR A 162 12.21 -18.81 14.78
CA THR A 162 12.83 -19.56 13.68
C THR A 162 11.86 -20.58 13.09
N THR A 163 11.68 -20.52 11.77
CA THR A 163 10.93 -21.49 10.97
C THR A 163 11.82 -22.10 9.89
N GLY A 164 11.49 -23.31 9.44
CA GLY A 164 12.17 -23.99 8.35
C GLY A 164 11.35 -23.93 7.07
N ALA A 165 11.97 -23.51 5.97
CA ALA A 165 11.41 -23.56 4.62
C ALA A 165 12.48 -24.03 3.62
N PRO A 166 12.17 -24.94 2.69
CA PRO A 166 13.15 -25.54 1.80
C PRO A 166 13.48 -24.64 0.60
N LEU A 167 14.44 -23.72 0.75
CA LEU A 167 14.83 -22.77 -0.31
C LEU A 167 15.09 -23.43 -1.67
N ALA A 168 15.81 -24.57 -1.68
CA ALA A 168 16.19 -25.27 -2.90
C ALA A 168 14.98 -25.85 -3.68
N GLU A 169 13.86 -26.15 -3.02
CA GLU A 169 12.68 -26.72 -3.66
C GLU A 169 11.96 -25.71 -4.58
N TRP A 170 12.20 -24.41 -4.40
CA TRP A 170 11.44 -23.37 -5.12
C TRP A 170 12.30 -22.28 -5.75
N ALA A 171 13.56 -22.10 -5.34
CA ALA A 171 14.39 -21.00 -5.82
C ALA A 171 14.45 -20.89 -7.35
N GLU A 172 14.77 -21.97 -8.06
CA GLU A 172 14.79 -21.96 -9.53
C GLU A 172 13.40 -22.12 -10.16
N PRO A 173 12.57 -23.13 -9.77
CA PRO A 173 11.28 -23.37 -10.43
C PRO A 173 10.29 -22.22 -10.32
N VAL A 174 10.40 -21.36 -9.30
CA VAL A 174 9.50 -20.23 -9.08
C VAL A 174 10.11 -18.90 -9.53
N ALA A 175 11.43 -18.70 -9.37
CA ALA A 175 12.04 -17.42 -9.75
C ALA A 175 12.02 -17.19 -11.27
N ALA A 176 12.24 -18.23 -12.10
CA ALA A 176 12.19 -18.06 -13.55
C ALA A 176 10.78 -17.67 -14.06
N PRO A 177 9.68 -18.35 -13.67
CA PRO A 177 8.33 -17.92 -14.01
C PRO A 177 7.94 -16.55 -13.44
N LEU A 178 8.35 -16.22 -12.20
CA LEU A 178 8.14 -14.88 -11.64
C LEU A 178 8.85 -13.80 -12.46
N ARG A 179 10.10 -14.04 -12.91
CA ARG A 179 10.83 -13.12 -13.81
C ARG A 179 10.12 -12.96 -15.16
N SER A 180 9.57 -14.05 -15.70
CA SER A 180 8.81 -14.03 -16.95
C SER A 180 7.55 -13.17 -16.82
N ILE A 181 6.69 -13.47 -15.84
CA ILE A 181 5.46 -12.71 -15.57
C ILE A 181 5.77 -11.26 -15.15
N GLY A 182 6.86 -11.04 -14.42
CA GLY A 182 7.34 -9.71 -14.03
C GLY A 182 7.54 -8.76 -15.21
N ARG A 183 7.77 -9.27 -16.42
CA ARG A 183 7.87 -8.45 -17.66
C ARG A 183 6.54 -7.81 -18.07
N VAL A 184 5.42 -8.45 -17.77
CA VAL A 184 4.08 -8.03 -18.21
C VAL A 184 3.24 -7.40 -17.10
N LEU A 185 3.64 -7.55 -15.83
CA LEU A 185 2.99 -6.92 -14.69
C LEU A 185 2.78 -5.39 -14.81
N PRO A 186 3.64 -4.59 -15.47
CA PRO A 186 3.37 -3.16 -15.64
C PRO A 186 2.10 -2.87 -16.45
N ALA A 187 1.66 -3.79 -17.33
CA ALA A 187 0.38 -3.65 -18.01
C ALA A 187 -0.81 -3.60 -17.03
N PHE A 188 -0.66 -4.15 -15.83
CA PHE A 188 -1.68 -4.19 -14.78
C PHE A 188 -1.38 -3.25 -13.62
N ASP A 189 -0.34 -2.43 -13.72
CA ASP A 189 0.01 -1.46 -12.69
C ASP A 189 -0.96 -0.27 -12.72
N VAL A 190 -1.68 -0.08 -11.61
CA VAL A 190 -2.64 1.03 -11.46
C VAL A 190 -1.98 2.41 -11.47
N ALA A 191 -0.67 2.50 -11.17
CA ALA A 191 0.06 3.77 -11.14
C ALA A 191 0.68 4.13 -12.50
N LEU A 192 0.96 3.16 -13.38
CA LEU A 192 1.67 3.40 -14.64
C LEU A 192 0.96 4.41 -15.56
N PRO A 193 -0.36 4.35 -15.81
CA PRO A 193 -1.04 5.35 -16.63
C PRO A 193 -0.90 6.78 -16.07
N GLN A 194 -0.92 6.92 -14.74
CA GLN A 194 -0.76 8.23 -14.08
C GLN A 194 0.67 8.77 -14.25
N ARG A 195 1.69 7.91 -14.15
CA ARG A 195 3.09 8.26 -14.40
C ARG A 195 3.32 8.69 -15.85
N LEU A 196 2.73 7.97 -16.79
CA LEU A 196 2.79 8.29 -18.22
C LEU A 196 2.07 9.61 -18.54
N THR A 197 0.93 9.87 -17.89
CA THR A 197 0.22 11.15 -18.00
C THR A 197 1.05 12.32 -17.46
N LEU A 198 1.74 12.15 -16.32
CA LEU A 198 2.69 13.16 -15.82
C LEU A 198 3.84 13.40 -16.79
N LYS A 199 4.42 12.32 -17.37
CA LYS A 199 5.44 12.44 -18.42
C LYS A 199 4.93 13.24 -19.62
N GLY A 200 3.76 12.88 -20.15
CA GLY A 200 3.14 13.58 -21.27
C GLY A 200 2.92 15.06 -20.97
N PHE A 201 2.41 15.39 -19.79
CA PHE A 201 2.19 16.77 -19.35
C PHE A 201 3.51 17.55 -19.28
N PHE A 202 4.53 16.94 -18.67
CA PHE A 202 5.85 17.53 -18.55
C PHE A 202 6.47 17.82 -19.91
N VAL A 203 6.47 16.85 -20.83
CA VAL A 203 7.05 17.01 -22.17
C VAL A 203 6.29 18.06 -22.98
N ALA A 204 4.96 18.12 -22.86
CA ALA A 204 4.16 19.14 -23.53
C ALA A 204 4.49 20.56 -23.03
N ARG A 205 4.81 20.72 -21.74
CA ARG A 205 5.08 22.01 -21.10
C ARG A 205 6.53 22.46 -21.21
N TYR A 206 7.49 21.55 -21.04
CA TYR A 206 8.92 21.86 -20.92
C TYR A 206 9.75 21.33 -22.10
N GLY A 207 9.16 20.55 -23.01
CA GLY A 207 9.86 19.91 -24.12
C GLY A 207 10.60 18.62 -23.72
N ARG A 208 11.00 17.83 -24.73
CA ARG A 208 11.90 16.69 -24.55
C ARG A 208 13.28 17.19 -24.12
N GLY A 209 13.90 16.52 -23.14
CA GLY A 209 15.13 17.01 -22.50
C GLY A 209 14.92 18.21 -21.58
N GLY A 210 13.67 18.67 -21.44
CA GLY A 210 13.30 19.85 -20.65
C GLY A 210 13.55 19.67 -19.15
N ARG A 211 13.62 20.80 -18.45
CA ARG A 211 13.85 20.89 -17.01
C ARG A 211 12.81 21.80 -16.36
N CYS A 212 12.27 21.37 -15.22
CA CYS A 212 11.43 22.20 -14.36
C CYS A 212 12.13 22.45 -13.03
N GLU A 213 12.45 23.72 -12.76
CA GLU A 213 13.13 24.16 -11.54
C GLU A 213 12.20 24.39 -10.35
N ASP A 214 10.89 24.47 -10.59
CA ASP A 214 9.86 24.74 -9.59
C ASP A 214 8.87 23.57 -9.53
N LEU A 215 9.17 22.61 -8.65
CA LEU A 215 8.34 21.41 -8.49
C LEU A 215 6.96 21.73 -7.90
N LEU A 216 6.84 22.75 -7.05
CA LEU A 216 5.54 23.13 -6.50
C LEU A 216 4.61 23.61 -7.60
N ARG A 217 5.14 24.45 -8.50
CA ARG A 217 4.40 24.88 -9.67
C ARG A 217 4.10 23.72 -10.60
N LEU A 218 5.03 22.79 -10.83
CA LEU A 218 4.75 21.59 -11.63
C LEU A 218 3.58 20.79 -11.07
N VAL A 219 3.59 20.51 -9.76
CA VAL A 219 2.51 19.76 -9.08
C VAL A 219 1.19 20.52 -9.20
N HIS A 220 1.19 21.82 -8.91
CA HIS A 220 0.00 22.65 -9.00
C HIS A 220 -0.59 22.68 -10.41
N ASP A 221 0.22 23.06 -11.40
CA ASP A 221 -0.19 23.15 -12.81
C ASP A 221 -0.68 21.78 -13.30
N PHE A 222 -0.01 20.68 -12.95
CA PHE A 222 -0.46 19.33 -13.31
C PHE A 222 -1.83 18.97 -12.74
N HIS A 223 -2.12 19.34 -11.48
CA HIS A 223 -3.41 19.04 -10.86
C HIS A 223 -4.55 19.89 -11.39
N GLU A 224 -4.33 21.20 -11.53
CA GLU A 224 -5.34 22.12 -12.02
C GLU A 224 -5.63 21.93 -13.51
N ASP A 225 -4.59 21.76 -14.34
CA ASP A 225 -4.76 21.73 -15.79
C ASP A 225 -5.32 20.38 -16.29
N ILE A 226 -5.01 19.26 -15.60
CA ILE A 226 -5.39 17.93 -16.11
C ILE A 226 -5.74 16.89 -15.04
N PHE A 227 -4.93 16.73 -13.99
CA PHE A 227 -4.95 15.50 -13.20
C PHE A 227 -6.21 15.35 -12.32
N ARG A 228 -6.77 16.43 -11.78
CA ARG A 228 -8.02 16.33 -11.01
C ARG A 228 -9.20 15.90 -11.88
N GLN A 229 -9.32 16.47 -13.08
CA GLN A 229 -10.36 16.08 -14.02
C GLN A 229 -10.15 14.65 -14.51
N TYR A 230 -8.89 14.25 -14.76
CA TYR A 230 -8.52 12.88 -15.11
C TYR A 230 -8.96 11.88 -14.04
N LEU A 231 -8.64 12.13 -12.77
CA LEU A 231 -9.05 11.26 -11.67
C LEU A 231 -10.57 11.19 -11.51
N GLN A 232 -11.27 12.32 -11.63
CA GLN A 232 -12.73 12.34 -11.55
C GLN A 232 -13.38 11.53 -12.68
N PHE A 233 -12.89 11.71 -13.91
CA PHE A 233 -13.42 11.00 -15.07
C PHE A 233 -13.14 9.50 -15.00
N THR A 234 -11.90 9.11 -14.72
CA THR A 234 -11.50 7.69 -14.62
C THR A 234 -12.21 6.97 -13.48
N ALA A 235 -12.50 7.65 -12.36
CA ALA A 235 -13.27 7.09 -11.26
C ALA A 235 -14.76 6.85 -11.61
N ALA A 236 -15.33 7.65 -12.51
CA ALA A 236 -16.73 7.52 -12.96
C ALA A 236 -16.88 6.61 -14.19
N LYS A 237 -15.80 6.37 -14.92
CA LYS A 237 -15.77 5.56 -16.13
C LYS A 237 -15.97 4.08 -15.80
N ASP A 238 -16.79 3.40 -16.60
CA ASP A 238 -16.85 1.94 -16.56
C ASP A 238 -15.51 1.34 -17.03
N GLY A 239 -14.90 0.53 -16.18
CA GLY A 239 -13.65 -0.17 -16.48
C GLY A 239 -13.81 -1.32 -17.47
N TYR A 240 -15.04 -1.60 -17.91
CA TYR A 240 -15.39 -2.69 -18.81
C TYR A 240 -15.94 -2.18 -20.14
N LEU A 241 -15.54 -2.82 -21.23
CA LEU A 241 -16.24 -2.75 -22.51
C LEU A 241 -17.49 -3.65 -22.48
N PRO A 242 -18.45 -3.50 -23.43
CA PRO A 242 -19.65 -4.33 -23.48
C PRO A 242 -19.39 -5.84 -23.57
N ASP A 243 -18.21 -6.24 -24.05
CA ASP A 243 -17.77 -7.64 -24.13
C ASP A 243 -17.02 -8.12 -22.88
N GLY A 244 -17.01 -7.30 -21.80
CA GLY A 244 -16.35 -7.57 -20.53
C GLY A 244 -14.84 -7.36 -20.52
N SER A 245 -14.22 -6.96 -21.64
CA SER A 245 -12.78 -6.71 -21.72
C SER A 245 -12.40 -5.36 -21.09
N HIS A 246 -11.09 -5.10 -20.94
CA HIS A 246 -10.60 -3.83 -20.42
C HIS A 246 -11.06 -2.66 -21.28
N ALA A 247 -11.71 -1.67 -20.65
CA ALA A 247 -11.84 -0.36 -21.27
C ALA A 247 -10.43 0.25 -21.47
N PRO A 248 -10.15 0.87 -22.64
CA PRO A 248 -8.87 1.53 -22.87
C PRO A 248 -8.58 2.60 -21.82
N GLU A 249 -7.31 2.82 -21.50
CA GLU A 249 -6.90 3.90 -20.62
C GLU A 249 -7.18 5.27 -21.25
N GLU A 250 -7.47 6.26 -20.42
CA GLU A 250 -7.62 7.64 -20.88
C GLU A 250 -6.27 8.21 -21.31
N ASN A 251 -6.16 8.63 -22.58
CA ASN A 251 -4.92 9.13 -23.17
C ASN A 251 -5.09 10.54 -23.78
N TRP A 252 -5.45 11.51 -22.95
CA TRP A 252 -5.73 12.88 -23.40
C TRP A 252 -4.54 13.62 -24.01
N LEU A 253 -3.32 13.15 -23.73
CA LEU A 253 -2.07 13.74 -24.21
C LEU A 253 -1.42 12.94 -25.35
N GLY A 254 -2.07 11.88 -25.85
CA GLY A 254 -1.57 11.07 -26.97
C GLY A 254 -0.24 10.36 -26.70
N VAL A 255 0.01 9.96 -25.45
CA VAL A 255 1.22 9.27 -25.00
C VAL A 255 1.23 7.83 -25.56
N PRO A 256 2.17 7.45 -26.45
CA PRO A 256 2.15 6.14 -27.13
C PRO A 256 2.23 4.93 -26.18
N GLU A 257 2.86 5.09 -25.03
CA GLU A 257 3.03 4.05 -24.02
C GLU A 257 1.70 3.65 -23.36
N ILE A 258 0.76 4.58 -23.22
CA ILE A 258 -0.58 4.27 -22.70
C ILE A 258 -1.30 3.33 -23.68
N THR A 259 -1.21 3.60 -24.98
CA THR A 259 -1.74 2.70 -26.02
C THR A 259 -1.02 1.35 -26.03
N SER A 260 0.27 1.31 -25.68
CA SER A 260 1.05 0.07 -25.60
C SER A 260 0.59 -0.80 -24.41
N VAL A 261 0.23 -0.19 -23.28
CA VAL A 261 -0.41 -0.89 -22.15
C VAL A 261 -1.73 -1.53 -22.58
N ASP A 262 -2.60 -0.79 -23.27
CA ASP A 262 -3.88 -1.33 -23.74
C ASP A 262 -3.69 -2.46 -24.77
N ARG A 263 -2.69 -2.34 -25.65
CA ARG A 263 -2.33 -3.40 -26.61
C ARG A 263 -1.91 -4.68 -25.90
N ALA A 264 -1.08 -4.58 -24.86
CA ALA A 264 -0.65 -5.74 -24.07
C ALA A 264 -1.84 -6.43 -23.37
N ARG A 265 -2.77 -5.66 -22.78
CA ARG A 265 -4.01 -6.20 -22.18
C ARG A 265 -4.93 -6.87 -23.21
N THR A 266 -5.03 -6.27 -24.40
CA THR A 266 -5.81 -6.80 -25.52
C THR A 266 -5.23 -8.11 -26.02
N ALA A 267 -3.90 -8.20 -26.17
CA ALA A 267 -3.23 -9.44 -26.56
C ALA A 267 -3.51 -10.58 -25.57
N LEU A 268 -3.41 -10.32 -24.25
CA LEU A 268 -3.78 -11.32 -23.24
C LEU A 268 -5.24 -11.76 -23.38
N THR A 269 -6.16 -10.81 -23.49
CA THR A 269 -7.60 -11.10 -23.59
C THR A 269 -7.91 -11.97 -24.80
N ALA A 270 -7.30 -11.67 -25.96
CA ALA A 270 -7.46 -12.45 -27.17
C ALA A 270 -6.94 -13.88 -27.02
N ARG A 271 -5.74 -14.05 -26.46
CA ARG A 271 -5.14 -15.39 -26.21
C ARG A 271 -5.92 -16.19 -25.19
N MET A 272 -6.38 -15.56 -24.12
CA MET A 272 -7.21 -16.23 -23.11
C MET A 272 -8.57 -16.65 -23.68
N ARG A 273 -9.19 -15.87 -24.57
CA ARG A 273 -10.41 -16.26 -25.29
C ARG A 273 -10.18 -17.46 -26.21
N GLU A 274 -9.12 -17.44 -27.00
CA GLU A 274 -8.73 -18.54 -27.91
C GLU A 274 -8.51 -19.84 -27.11
N ARG A 275 -7.64 -19.78 -26.09
CA ARG A 275 -7.35 -20.93 -25.22
C ARG A 275 -8.57 -21.43 -24.47
N TRP A 276 -9.43 -20.53 -23.99
CA TRP A 276 -10.66 -20.91 -23.30
C TRP A 276 -11.64 -21.65 -24.22
N ALA A 277 -11.77 -21.23 -25.48
CA ALA A 277 -12.67 -21.87 -26.44
C ALA A 277 -12.19 -23.26 -26.88
N GLU A 278 -10.87 -23.50 -26.88
CA GLU A 278 -10.25 -24.78 -27.22
C GLU A 278 -10.20 -25.75 -26.03
N LEU A 279 -10.40 -25.26 -24.81
CA LEU A 279 -10.21 -26.04 -23.60
C LEU A 279 -11.38 -27.04 -23.39
N PRO A 280 -11.09 -28.32 -23.06
CA PRO A 280 -12.12 -29.27 -22.67
C PRO A 280 -12.94 -28.77 -21.46
N PRO A 281 -14.27 -29.01 -21.40
CA PRO A 281 -15.12 -28.52 -20.30
C PRO A 281 -14.70 -28.97 -18.90
N ASP A 282 -14.08 -30.15 -18.79
CA ASP A 282 -13.63 -30.77 -17.56
C ASP A 282 -12.18 -30.42 -17.18
N ALA A 283 -11.45 -29.73 -18.05
CA ALA A 283 -10.07 -29.36 -17.81
C ALA A 283 -9.92 -28.64 -16.46
N GLU A 284 -8.94 -29.07 -15.66
CA GLU A 284 -8.69 -28.47 -14.35
C GLU A 284 -7.74 -27.28 -14.43
N GLU A 285 -6.95 -27.19 -15.49
CA GLU A 285 -5.91 -26.18 -15.68
C GLU A 285 -5.92 -25.61 -17.10
N LEU A 286 -5.54 -24.35 -17.20
CA LEU A 286 -5.20 -23.63 -18.43
C LEU A 286 -3.76 -23.11 -18.27
N VAL A 287 -2.93 -23.37 -19.28
CA VAL A 287 -1.53 -22.93 -19.29
C VAL A 287 -1.42 -21.63 -20.07
N LEU A 288 -0.89 -20.59 -19.42
CA LEU A 288 -0.42 -19.37 -20.07
C LEU A 288 1.00 -19.63 -20.58
N ASP A 289 1.12 -19.85 -21.89
CA ASP A 289 2.38 -20.20 -22.54
C ASP A 289 3.37 -19.02 -22.62
N ASP A 290 4.65 -19.33 -22.83
CA ASP A 290 5.72 -18.32 -22.96
C ASP A 290 5.46 -17.36 -24.13
N ALA A 291 4.90 -17.87 -25.24
CA ALA A 291 4.58 -17.07 -26.42
C ALA A 291 3.58 -15.95 -26.11
N THR A 292 2.56 -16.22 -25.27
CA THR A 292 1.61 -15.21 -24.84
C THR A 292 2.28 -14.14 -23.98
N VAL A 293 3.15 -14.54 -23.04
CA VAL A 293 3.89 -13.60 -22.20
C VAL A 293 4.86 -12.75 -23.03
N ASP A 294 5.52 -13.35 -24.02
CA ASP A 294 6.42 -12.65 -24.95
C ASP A 294 5.67 -11.65 -25.83
N GLU A 295 4.53 -12.04 -26.41
CA GLU A 295 3.66 -11.15 -27.20
C GLU A 295 3.20 -9.94 -26.38
N MET A 296 2.78 -10.16 -25.13
CA MET A 296 2.42 -9.07 -24.23
C MET A 296 3.60 -8.16 -23.89
N ALA A 297 4.77 -8.73 -23.62
CA ALA A 297 5.97 -7.96 -23.28
C ALA A 297 6.45 -7.12 -24.49
N GLU A 298 6.38 -7.66 -25.70
CA GLU A 298 6.66 -6.94 -26.94
C GLU A 298 5.64 -5.82 -27.18
N ALA A 299 4.34 -6.11 -26.98
CA ALA A 299 3.28 -5.11 -27.12
C ALA A 299 3.42 -3.96 -26.11
N LEU A 300 3.88 -4.25 -24.89
CA LEU A 300 4.13 -3.27 -23.84
C LEU A 300 5.35 -2.38 -24.16
N GLY A 301 6.40 -2.96 -24.75
CA GLY A 301 7.57 -2.23 -25.23
C GLY A 301 8.19 -1.32 -24.16
N THR A 302 8.44 -0.06 -24.52
CA THR A 302 9.06 0.95 -23.65
C THR A 302 8.15 1.49 -22.54
N ALA A 303 6.87 1.10 -22.51
CA ALA A 303 5.98 1.44 -21.40
C ALA A 303 6.41 0.76 -20.09
N ALA A 304 7.13 -0.37 -20.18
CA ALA A 304 7.71 -1.03 -19.01
C ALA A 304 8.94 -0.27 -18.50
N PRO A 305 8.98 0.16 -17.22
CA PRO A 305 10.15 0.83 -16.67
C PRO A 305 11.38 -0.08 -16.65
N ALA A 306 12.56 0.48 -16.97
CA ALA A 306 13.83 -0.23 -16.91
C ALA A 306 14.21 -0.62 -15.47
N PHE A 307 14.12 0.34 -14.53
CA PHE A 307 14.27 0.09 -13.10
C PHE A 307 12.94 -0.34 -12.49
N ARG A 308 12.79 -1.64 -12.23
CA ARG A 308 11.53 -2.27 -11.81
C ARG A 308 11.73 -3.28 -10.66
N PRO A 309 12.07 -2.82 -9.45
CA PRO A 309 12.03 -3.68 -8.28
C PRO A 309 10.59 -4.18 -8.04
N GLN A 310 10.44 -5.49 -7.83
CA GLN A 310 9.15 -6.15 -7.65
C GLN A 310 9.16 -6.97 -6.37
N SER A 311 8.09 -6.85 -5.58
CA SER A 311 7.84 -7.63 -4.38
C SER A 311 6.58 -8.47 -4.60
N HIS A 312 6.71 -9.79 -4.51
CA HIS A 312 5.63 -10.74 -4.72
C HIS A 312 5.29 -11.43 -3.41
N PHE A 313 3.99 -11.62 -3.17
CA PHE A 313 3.48 -12.43 -2.09
C PHE A 313 3.04 -13.77 -2.68
N VAL A 314 3.73 -14.84 -2.27
CA VAL A 314 3.55 -16.19 -2.83
C VAL A 314 3.26 -17.22 -1.76
N GLN A 315 2.35 -18.16 -2.06
CA GLN A 315 2.15 -19.35 -1.24
C GLN A 315 2.63 -20.58 -1.99
N LEU A 316 3.58 -21.30 -1.41
CA LEU A 316 4.08 -22.54 -2.02
C LEU A 316 3.21 -23.73 -1.60
N ALA A 317 2.94 -24.61 -2.56
CA ALA A 317 2.27 -25.88 -2.38
C ALA A 317 3.18 -27.02 -2.86
N ARG A 318 3.44 -28.00 -1.99
CA ARG A 318 4.09 -29.26 -2.37
C ARG A 318 3.08 -30.19 -3.03
N HIS A 319 2.72 -29.84 -4.25
CA HIS A 319 1.73 -30.56 -5.04
C HIS A 319 2.32 -31.88 -5.60
N GLU A 320 1.46 -32.86 -5.88
CA GLU A 320 1.87 -34.21 -6.32
C GLU A 320 2.70 -34.18 -7.61
N ASP A 321 2.32 -33.33 -8.56
CA ASP A 321 2.98 -33.17 -9.87
C ASP A 321 4.19 -32.23 -9.85
N GLY A 322 4.61 -31.77 -8.67
CA GLY A 322 5.72 -30.84 -8.47
C GLY A 322 5.31 -29.57 -7.72
N PRO A 323 6.27 -28.77 -7.23
CA PRO A 323 5.95 -27.59 -6.44
C PRO A 323 5.18 -26.55 -7.27
N LEU A 324 4.10 -26.01 -6.69
CA LEU A 324 3.37 -24.86 -7.21
C LEU A 324 3.63 -23.63 -6.34
N ALA A 325 3.58 -22.45 -6.94
CA ALA A 325 3.62 -21.18 -6.24
C ALA A 325 2.41 -20.34 -6.64
N VAL A 326 1.51 -20.07 -5.69
CA VAL A 326 0.37 -19.19 -5.96
C VAL A 326 0.78 -17.75 -5.78
N LEU A 327 0.67 -16.96 -6.85
CA LEU A 327 0.90 -15.52 -6.81
C LEU A 327 -0.33 -14.82 -6.25
N ASN A 328 -0.31 -14.45 -4.97
CA ASN A 328 -1.44 -13.77 -4.34
C ASN A 328 -1.45 -12.28 -4.66
N ASN A 329 -0.29 -11.62 -4.57
CA ASN A 329 -0.17 -10.20 -4.86
C ASN A 329 1.20 -9.86 -5.46
N SER A 330 1.24 -8.81 -6.27
CA SER A 330 2.47 -8.22 -6.77
C SER A 330 2.45 -6.70 -6.60
N TYR A 331 3.46 -6.21 -5.91
CA TYR A 331 3.70 -4.78 -5.71
C TYR A 331 5.05 -4.43 -6.32
N GLY A 332 5.20 -3.19 -6.76
CA GLY A 332 6.50 -2.60 -7.04
C GLY A 332 6.98 -1.93 -5.78
N GLY A 333 8.19 -2.27 -5.35
CA GLY A 333 8.66 -1.82 -4.06
C GLY A 333 10.10 -2.20 -3.79
N LEU A 334 10.70 -1.36 -2.98
CA LEU A 334 12.06 -1.49 -2.48
C LEU A 334 11.96 -1.86 -1.00
N CYS A 335 11.90 -3.16 -0.72
CA CYS A 335 11.76 -3.74 0.62
C CYS A 335 10.42 -3.46 1.31
N PHE A 336 9.38 -3.05 0.55
CA PHE A 336 8.06 -2.69 1.07
C PHE A 336 7.45 -3.74 2.02
N PRO A 337 7.44 -5.06 1.71
CA PRO A 337 6.84 -6.07 2.60
C PRO A 337 7.53 -6.19 3.97
N PHE A 338 8.72 -5.62 4.14
CA PHE A 338 9.55 -5.79 5.33
C PHE A 338 9.56 -4.56 6.24
N THR A 339 9.19 -3.37 5.73
CA THR A 339 9.43 -2.09 6.40
C THR A 339 8.77 -2.01 7.77
N ARG A 340 7.47 -2.35 7.87
CA ARG A 340 6.70 -2.34 9.13
C ARG A 340 7.32 -3.23 10.21
N PHE A 341 7.95 -4.33 9.81
CA PHE A 341 8.39 -5.39 10.72
C PHE A 341 9.83 -5.22 11.21
N THR A 342 10.56 -4.19 10.79
CA THR A 342 11.98 -4.02 11.16
C THR A 342 12.19 -4.04 12.68
N HIS A 343 11.28 -3.42 13.44
CA HIS A 343 11.32 -3.36 14.90
C HIS A 343 11.30 -4.75 15.57
N CYS A 344 10.70 -5.76 14.93
CA CYS A 344 10.71 -7.14 15.44
C CYS A 344 12.10 -7.80 15.39
N PHE A 345 13.04 -7.23 14.63
CA PHE A 345 14.32 -7.84 14.28
C PHE A 345 15.54 -6.94 14.55
N ASP A 346 15.34 -5.72 15.06
CA ASP A 346 16.40 -4.74 15.35
C ASP A 346 16.85 -4.72 16.82
N GLY A 347 16.35 -5.64 17.65
CA GLY A 347 16.79 -5.80 19.05
C GLY A 347 18.24 -6.29 19.17
N ALA A 348 18.80 -6.26 20.39
CA ALA A 348 20.22 -6.62 20.65
C ALA A 348 20.61 -8.02 20.16
N ASP A 349 19.68 -8.97 20.20
CA ASP A 349 19.86 -10.36 19.73
C ASP A 349 19.24 -10.58 18.33
N GLY A 350 18.73 -9.53 17.69
CA GLY A 350 18.09 -9.58 16.38
C GLY A 350 19.10 -9.49 15.22
N PRO A 351 18.72 -9.93 14.02
CA PRO A 351 19.61 -9.89 12.85
C PRO A 351 19.92 -8.48 12.32
N GLY A 352 19.31 -7.43 12.88
CA GLY A 352 19.47 -6.05 12.40
C GLY A 352 18.87 -5.86 11.02
N LEU A 353 17.55 -6.07 10.91
CA LEU A 353 16.83 -6.04 9.63
C LEU A 353 16.89 -4.66 8.99
N THR A 354 16.75 -3.57 9.76
CA THR A 354 16.81 -2.19 9.22
C THR A 354 18.10 -1.93 8.43
N ASN A 355 19.26 -2.25 9.01
CA ASN A 355 20.55 -2.02 8.35
C ASN A 355 20.75 -2.95 7.15
N SER A 356 20.34 -4.22 7.28
CA SER A 356 20.42 -5.21 6.20
C SER A 356 19.59 -4.78 4.98
N LEU A 357 18.36 -4.30 5.21
CA LEU A 357 17.50 -3.79 4.15
C LEU A 357 18.09 -2.51 3.54
N ARG A 358 18.58 -1.56 4.36
CA ARG A 358 19.23 -0.33 3.87
C ARG A 358 20.41 -0.65 2.94
N ASP A 359 21.29 -1.57 3.32
CA ASP A 359 22.44 -1.94 2.50
C ASP A 359 22.02 -2.65 1.21
N ARG A 360 20.99 -3.51 1.28
CA ARG A 360 20.40 -4.13 0.10
C ARG A 360 19.83 -3.09 -0.86
N LEU A 361 19.11 -2.11 -0.35
CA LEU A 361 18.54 -1.01 -1.13
C LEU A 361 19.62 -0.21 -1.85
N ARG A 362 20.71 0.14 -1.17
CA ARG A 362 21.85 0.82 -1.79
C ARG A 362 22.47 0.01 -2.93
N SER A 363 22.53 -1.32 -2.78
CA SER A 363 23.18 -2.20 -3.75
C SER A 363 22.42 -2.34 -5.08
N VAL A 364 21.13 -1.99 -5.12
CA VAL A 364 20.28 -2.20 -6.31
C VAL A 364 19.94 -0.90 -7.05
N LEU A 365 20.35 0.26 -6.52
CA LEU A 365 20.04 1.54 -7.15
C LEU A 365 20.77 1.71 -8.49
N PRO A 366 20.15 2.44 -9.44
CA PRO A 366 20.86 2.92 -10.63
C PRO A 366 22.12 3.71 -10.25
N PRO A 367 23.14 3.72 -11.12
CA PRO A 367 24.32 4.56 -10.91
C PRO A 367 23.94 6.02 -10.66
N ARG A 368 24.64 6.67 -9.73
CA ARG A 368 24.41 8.08 -9.34
C ARG A 368 22.97 8.40 -8.86
N ALA A 369 22.20 7.41 -8.41
CA ALA A 369 20.93 7.61 -7.75
C ALA A 369 21.04 7.48 -6.21
N VAL A 370 20.14 8.15 -5.49
CA VAL A 370 19.92 8.00 -4.05
C VAL A 370 18.44 7.77 -3.78
N LEU A 371 18.13 7.03 -2.71
CA LEU A 371 16.75 6.91 -2.22
C LEU A 371 16.44 8.03 -1.24
N ALA A 372 15.26 8.62 -1.40
CA ALA A 372 14.71 9.56 -0.44
C ALA A 372 13.29 9.17 -0.06
N GLU A 373 13.05 8.97 1.23
CA GLU A 373 11.72 8.61 1.73
C GLU A 373 10.81 9.84 1.74
N VAL A 374 9.60 9.69 1.23
CA VAL A 374 8.48 10.61 1.45
C VAL A 374 7.72 10.09 2.67
N THR A 375 7.74 10.81 3.79
CA THR A 375 7.19 10.30 5.07
C THR A 375 5.67 10.48 5.22
N ALA A 376 5.02 11.07 4.21
CA ALA A 376 3.59 11.37 4.17
C ALA A 376 3.08 12.38 5.22
N GLY A 377 3.98 12.96 6.02
CA GLY A 377 3.70 14.11 6.89
C GLY A 377 2.50 13.92 7.80
N ALA A 378 1.45 14.70 7.56
CA ALA A 378 0.23 14.76 8.37
C ALA A 378 -0.61 13.46 8.33
N ALA A 379 -0.38 12.56 7.37
CA ALA A 379 -1.06 11.26 7.31
C ALA A 379 -0.41 10.27 8.31
N THR A 380 -0.57 10.56 9.60
CA THR A 380 0.00 9.75 10.68
C THR A 380 -0.79 8.47 10.91
N THR A 381 -0.10 7.33 10.85
CA THR A 381 -0.69 6.02 11.08
C THR A 381 0.38 5.04 11.57
N ASN A 382 -0.04 4.09 12.40
CA ASN A 382 0.83 3.01 12.88
C ASN A 382 1.33 2.13 11.72
N LEU A 383 0.66 2.18 10.57
CA LEU A 383 1.04 1.53 9.31
C LEU A 383 2.33 2.12 8.69
N ASN A 384 2.78 3.28 9.14
CA ASN A 384 3.99 3.95 8.65
C ASN A 384 5.14 3.86 9.66
N LEU A 385 5.00 3.08 10.73
CA LEU A 385 6.09 2.90 11.69
C LEU A 385 7.10 1.90 11.16
N HIS A 386 8.34 2.33 10.95
CA HIS A 386 9.45 1.50 10.49
C HIS A 386 10.80 2.09 10.88
N GLY A 387 11.83 1.25 10.95
CA GLY A 387 13.21 1.73 11.08
C GLY A 387 13.60 2.51 9.82
N ARG A 388 14.38 3.59 9.96
CA ARG A 388 14.79 4.42 8.83
C ARG A 388 15.58 3.60 7.81
N LEU A 389 15.03 3.37 6.61
CA LEU A 389 15.66 2.51 5.58
C LEU A 389 16.44 3.28 4.51
N THR A 390 16.20 4.58 4.35
CA THR A 390 16.87 5.43 3.35
C THR A 390 17.95 6.30 4.00
N ASP A 391 18.83 6.84 3.16
CA ASP A 391 19.83 7.82 3.56
C ASP A 391 19.26 9.23 3.64
N TYR A 392 18.23 9.51 2.83
CA TYR A 392 17.60 10.82 2.74
C TYR A 392 16.08 10.75 2.96
N GLU A 393 15.50 11.88 3.33
CA GLU A 393 14.05 12.11 3.38
C GLU A 393 13.72 13.34 2.56
N ILE A 394 12.66 13.27 1.76
CA ILE A 394 12.08 14.44 1.10
C ILE A 394 11.16 15.12 2.11
N VAL A 395 11.45 16.37 2.42
CA VAL A 395 10.64 17.18 3.34
C VAL A 395 9.72 18.06 2.50
N CYS A 396 8.45 17.66 2.39
CA CYS A 396 7.46 18.44 1.66
C CYS A 396 7.05 19.69 2.47
N PRO A 397 6.47 20.73 1.83
CA PRO A 397 5.92 21.87 2.56
C PRO A 397 4.89 21.43 3.60
N GLY A 398 4.98 22.01 4.81
CA GLY A 398 4.09 21.67 5.92
C GLY A 398 4.47 20.38 6.66
N GLU A 399 5.44 19.61 6.16
CA GLU A 399 5.96 18.42 6.83
C GLU A 399 7.20 18.73 7.66
N ASN A 400 7.45 17.92 8.68
CA ASN A 400 8.64 17.99 9.51
C ASN A 400 9.39 16.66 9.48
N SER A 401 10.72 16.72 9.58
CA SER A 401 11.58 15.54 9.64
C SER A 401 12.46 15.58 10.88
N THR A 402 12.61 14.42 11.49
CA THR A 402 13.53 14.21 12.62
C THR A 402 14.92 13.73 12.15
N ALA A 403 15.12 13.50 10.85
CA ALA A 403 16.41 13.12 10.29
C ALA A 403 17.49 14.18 10.54
N PRO A 404 18.79 13.85 10.51
CA PRO A 404 19.85 14.86 10.52
C PRO A 404 19.73 15.84 9.35
N ALA A 405 20.14 17.10 9.53
CA ALA A 405 19.99 18.15 8.51
C ALA A 405 20.57 17.78 7.14
N GLN A 406 21.74 17.13 7.11
CA GLN A 406 22.41 16.68 5.87
C GLN A 406 21.62 15.62 5.08
N ALA A 407 20.69 14.94 5.76
CA ALA A 407 19.86 13.90 5.22
C ALA A 407 18.47 14.40 4.78
N ARG A 408 18.15 15.67 5.02
CA ARG A 408 16.91 16.30 4.58
C ARG A 408 17.10 16.84 3.17
N LEU A 409 16.16 16.52 2.27
CA LEU A 409 16.04 17.10 0.94
C LEU A 409 14.75 17.92 0.92
N HIS A 410 14.88 19.22 1.09
CA HIS A 410 13.74 20.12 0.92
C HIS A 410 13.40 20.22 -0.57
N LEU A 411 12.12 20.48 -0.87
CA LEU A 411 11.62 20.45 -2.24
C LEU A 411 12.28 21.47 -3.18
N ASP A 412 12.81 22.57 -2.65
CA ASP A 412 13.58 23.60 -3.37
C ASP A 412 15.00 23.16 -3.77
N ASP A 413 15.54 22.12 -3.14
CA ASP A 413 16.76 21.44 -3.61
C ASP A 413 16.48 20.52 -4.82
N LEU A 414 15.21 20.18 -5.05
CA LEU A 414 14.83 19.19 -6.06
C LEU A 414 14.32 19.87 -7.34
N TYR A 415 14.57 19.23 -8.47
CA TYR A 415 14.05 19.65 -9.78
C TYR A 415 13.75 18.44 -10.65
N ALA A 416 12.82 18.59 -11.61
CA ALA A 416 12.44 17.52 -12.52
C ALA A 416 13.12 17.70 -13.88
N VAL A 417 13.52 16.59 -14.50
CA VAL A 417 14.12 16.56 -15.85
C VAL A 417 13.50 15.42 -16.65
N HIS A 418 13.32 15.62 -17.95
CA HIS A 418 13.02 14.53 -18.87
C HIS A 418 14.33 13.93 -19.39
N ASP A 419 14.63 12.68 -19.02
CA ASP A 419 15.74 11.94 -19.63
C ASP A 419 15.33 11.43 -21.01
N GLU A 420 16.07 11.82 -22.04
CA GLU A 420 15.80 11.42 -23.42
C GLU A 420 16.26 10.00 -23.73
N THR A 421 17.21 9.48 -22.96
CA THR A 421 17.79 8.15 -23.21
C THR A 421 16.82 7.05 -22.79
N GLU A 422 16.29 7.14 -21.56
CA GLU A 422 15.32 6.18 -21.03
C GLU A 422 13.87 6.64 -21.20
N ASP A 423 13.65 7.81 -21.83
CA ASP A 423 12.34 8.42 -22.08
C ASP A 423 11.43 8.47 -20.83
N ARG A 424 12.01 8.93 -19.72
CA ARG A 424 11.35 9.00 -18.40
C ARG A 424 11.61 10.31 -17.68
N LEU A 425 10.78 10.60 -16.68
CA LEU A 425 11.01 11.73 -15.78
C LEU A 425 11.92 11.30 -14.62
N LEU A 426 12.90 12.16 -14.34
CA LEU A 426 13.81 12.05 -13.20
C LEU A 426 13.56 13.20 -12.23
N LEU A 427 13.71 12.92 -10.96
CA LEU A 427 13.87 13.92 -9.92
C LEU A 427 15.37 14.02 -9.57
N ARG A 428 15.94 15.22 -9.49
CA ARG A 428 17.36 15.42 -9.18
C ARG A 428 17.54 16.43 -8.06
N SER A 429 18.58 16.23 -7.24
CA SER A 429 18.99 17.18 -6.19
C SER A 429 20.11 18.08 -6.72
N ARG A 430 19.98 19.40 -6.50
CA ARG A 430 21.03 20.38 -6.82
C ARG A 430 22.24 20.17 -5.92
N ARG A 431 22.01 19.95 -4.63
CA ARG A 431 23.05 19.76 -3.62
C ARG A 431 23.84 18.49 -3.82
N LEU A 432 23.19 17.40 -4.23
CA LEU A 432 23.84 16.09 -4.37
C LEU A 432 24.37 15.82 -5.78
N ASP A 433 23.88 16.55 -6.80
CA ASP A 433 24.08 16.24 -8.23
C ASP A 433 23.83 14.76 -8.57
N ARG A 434 22.69 14.25 -8.06
CA ARG A 434 22.26 12.86 -8.18
C ARG A 434 20.77 12.76 -8.50
N GLU A 435 20.39 11.67 -9.14
CA GLU A 435 18.98 11.27 -9.23
C GLU A 435 18.47 10.96 -7.81
N VAL A 436 17.28 11.46 -7.49
CA VAL A 436 16.58 11.19 -6.24
C VAL A 436 15.40 10.31 -6.59
N VAL A 437 15.42 9.06 -6.15
CA VAL A 437 14.30 8.13 -6.31
C VAL A 437 13.40 8.26 -5.07
N PRO A 438 12.22 8.90 -5.19
CA PRO A 438 11.30 9.00 -4.07
C PRO A 438 10.71 7.62 -3.77
N VAL A 439 10.59 7.28 -2.49
CA VAL A 439 9.93 6.05 -2.05
C VAL A 439 8.98 6.33 -0.90
N TYR A 440 7.88 5.60 -0.86
CA TYR A 440 6.99 5.56 0.28
C TYR A 440 7.07 4.18 0.93
N LEU A 441 7.46 4.15 2.20
CA LEU A 441 7.76 2.92 2.94
C LEU A 441 6.70 2.60 4.00
N GLY A 442 5.62 3.39 4.05
CA GLY A 442 4.43 3.12 4.86
C GLY A 442 3.38 2.29 4.11
N TYR A 443 2.42 1.72 4.85
CA TYR A 443 1.42 0.78 4.32
C TYR A 443 0.10 1.42 3.89
N LEU A 444 0.02 2.76 3.84
CA LEU A 444 -1.13 3.43 3.22
C LEU A 444 -1.10 3.28 1.70
N VAL A 445 -2.27 3.38 1.08
CA VAL A 445 -2.34 3.52 -0.38
C VAL A 445 -1.91 4.94 -0.78
N PRO A 446 -1.08 5.14 -1.82
CA PRO A 446 -0.61 6.48 -2.21
C PRO A 446 -1.70 7.53 -2.47
N MET A 447 -2.91 7.10 -2.83
CA MET A 447 -4.04 8.00 -3.11
C MET A 447 -4.57 8.76 -1.89
N VAL A 448 -4.33 8.28 -0.66
CA VAL A 448 -4.73 8.98 0.57
C VAL A 448 -3.69 10.01 1.03
N LEU A 449 -2.53 10.05 0.35
CA LEU A 449 -1.48 11.02 0.65
C LEU A 449 -1.86 12.41 0.09
N PRO A 450 -1.32 13.49 0.67
CA PRO A 450 -1.45 14.84 0.12
C PRO A 450 -0.97 14.95 -1.34
N GLU A 451 -1.39 15.99 -2.07
CA GLU A 451 -1.15 16.15 -3.52
C GLU A 451 0.35 16.16 -3.85
N ILE A 452 1.17 16.86 -3.05
CA ILE A 452 2.63 16.95 -3.26
C ILE A 452 3.30 15.58 -3.11
N PRO A 453 3.27 14.90 -1.94
CA PRO A 453 3.88 13.58 -1.78
C PRO A 453 3.31 12.56 -2.76
N ARG A 454 2.00 12.58 -3.04
CA ARG A 454 1.38 11.70 -4.05
C ARG A 454 1.98 11.90 -5.45
N THR A 455 2.21 13.16 -5.86
CA THR A 455 2.79 13.46 -7.17
C THR A 455 4.28 13.12 -7.23
N LEU A 456 5.02 13.32 -6.13
CA LEU A 456 6.41 12.87 -6.04
C LEU A 456 6.53 11.36 -6.23
N LEU A 457 5.57 10.57 -5.74
CA LEU A 457 5.56 9.11 -5.97
C LEU A 457 5.29 8.72 -7.43
N LEU A 458 4.87 9.63 -8.31
CA LEU A 458 4.82 9.36 -9.75
C LEU A 458 6.22 9.32 -10.39
N PHE A 459 7.25 9.82 -9.71
CA PHE A 459 8.67 9.62 -10.07
C PHE A 459 9.25 8.32 -9.48
N SER A 460 8.47 7.61 -8.67
CA SER A 460 8.90 6.37 -8.00
C SER A 460 8.73 5.14 -8.90
N PRO A 461 9.57 4.11 -8.73
CA PRO A 461 9.32 2.79 -9.31
C PRO A 461 8.23 1.98 -8.58
N THR A 462 7.60 2.52 -7.53
CA THR A 462 6.50 1.84 -6.84
C THR A 462 5.36 1.50 -7.80
N SER A 463 4.82 0.29 -7.67
CA SER A 463 3.70 -0.17 -8.50
C SER A 463 2.72 -0.99 -7.68
N ARG A 464 1.51 -1.18 -8.20
CA ARG A 464 0.57 -2.16 -7.67
C ARG A 464 -0.12 -2.82 -8.86
N SER A 465 0.34 -4.04 -9.18
CA SER A 465 -0.19 -4.80 -10.30
C SER A 465 -1.36 -5.66 -9.84
N VAL A 466 -2.50 -5.52 -10.51
CA VAL A 466 -3.72 -6.30 -10.23
C VAL A 466 -4.13 -7.05 -11.51
N PRO A 467 -3.43 -8.14 -11.87
CA PRO A 467 -3.77 -8.90 -13.07
C PRO A 467 -5.11 -9.63 -12.89
N ASP A 468 -5.95 -9.59 -13.92
CA ASP A 468 -7.20 -10.34 -14.02
C ASP A 468 -7.20 -11.11 -15.34
N VAL A 469 -6.68 -12.34 -15.29
CA VAL A 469 -6.44 -13.16 -16.49
C VAL A 469 -7.74 -13.61 -17.18
N TRP A 470 -8.87 -13.58 -16.47
CA TRP A 470 -10.18 -13.94 -17.01
C TRP A 470 -10.97 -12.74 -17.54
N ARG A 471 -10.43 -11.52 -17.42
CA ARG A 471 -11.10 -10.33 -17.92
C ARG A 471 -11.37 -10.42 -19.42
N GLY A 472 -12.59 -10.06 -19.82
CA GLY A 472 -13.05 -10.19 -21.20
C GLY A 472 -13.25 -11.62 -21.69
N VAL A 473 -12.91 -12.65 -20.91
CA VAL A 473 -13.17 -14.03 -21.29
C VAL A 473 -14.60 -14.38 -20.90
N PRO A 474 -15.45 -14.87 -21.83
CA PRO A 474 -16.83 -15.22 -21.49
C PRO A 474 -16.86 -16.33 -20.43
N ALA A 475 -17.84 -16.28 -19.52
CA ALA A 475 -18.06 -17.36 -18.56
C ALA A 475 -18.33 -18.68 -19.30
N GLY A 476 -17.98 -19.80 -18.67
CA GLY A 476 -18.39 -21.11 -19.16
C GLY A 476 -19.89 -21.32 -19.08
N GLU A 477 -20.37 -22.41 -19.68
CA GLU A 477 -21.76 -22.84 -19.53
C GLU A 477 -22.11 -23.06 -18.05
N ALA A 478 -23.23 -22.50 -17.62
CA ALA A 478 -23.70 -22.65 -16.24
C ALA A 478 -24.48 -23.95 -16.09
N THR A 479 -24.11 -24.77 -15.10
CA THR A 479 -24.87 -25.95 -14.69
C THR A 479 -25.53 -25.65 -13.34
N ASP A 480 -26.86 -25.68 -13.28
CA ASP A 480 -27.65 -25.30 -12.08
C ASP A 480 -27.26 -23.95 -11.47
N GLY A 481 -26.95 -22.96 -12.32
CA GLY A 481 -26.53 -21.62 -11.88
C GLY A 481 -25.08 -21.52 -11.38
N VAL A 482 -24.27 -22.55 -11.60
CA VAL A 482 -22.84 -22.60 -11.25
C VAL A 482 -21.99 -22.60 -12.52
N THR A 483 -21.04 -21.67 -12.60
CA THR A 483 -19.99 -21.66 -13.63
C THR A 483 -18.64 -21.99 -13.01
N ARG A 484 -17.74 -22.62 -13.78
CA ARG A 484 -16.42 -23.04 -13.32
C ARG A 484 -15.32 -22.39 -14.15
N ARG A 485 -14.20 -22.04 -13.50
CA ARG A 485 -12.94 -21.67 -14.15
C ARG A 485 -11.82 -22.63 -13.72
N PRO A 486 -11.00 -23.12 -14.65
CA PRO A 486 -9.81 -23.89 -14.34
C PRO A 486 -8.76 -23.00 -13.68
N ARG A 487 -7.74 -23.64 -13.09
CA ARG A 487 -6.54 -22.97 -12.61
C ARG A 487 -5.83 -22.34 -13.80
N VAL A 488 -5.34 -21.12 -13.68
CA VAL A 488 -4.45 -20.53 -14.69
C VAL A 488 -3.03 -20.58 -14.17
N ARG A 489 -2.13 -21.23 -14.90
CA ARG A 489 -0.72 -21.34 -14.53
C ARG A 489 0.23 -20.89 -15.64
N HIS A 490 1.35 -20.33 -15.24
CA HIS A 490 2.52 -20.11 -16.08
C HIS A 490 3.68 -20.91 -15.47
N HIS A 491 4.04 -22.03 -16.10
CA HIS A 491 4.92 -23.04 -15.50
C HIS A 491 4.39 -23.49 -14.12
N ALA A 492 5.19 -23.35 -13.06
CA ALA A 492 4.83 -23.65 -11.67
C ALA A 492 4.06 -22.52 -10.96
N LEU A 493 3.96 -21.34 -11.58
CA LEU A 493 3.31 -20.17 -10.99
C LEU A 493 1.81 -20.20 -11.28
N VAL A 494 0.99 -20.25 -10.23
CA VAL A 494 -0.47 -20.17 -10.33
C VAL A 494 -0.87 -18.69 -10.28
N LEU A 495 -1.45 -18.21 -11.38
CA LEU A 495 -1.93 -16.84 -11.54
C LEU A 495 -3.39 -16.67 -11.10
N GLN A 496 -4.19 -17.72 -11.29
CA GLN A 496 -5.56 -17.79 -10.77
C GLN A 496 -5.83 -19.21 -10.28
N ARG A 497 -6.40 -19.34 -9.08
CA ARG A 497 -6.89 -20.62 -8.53
C ARG A 497 -8.12 -21.10 -9.31
N ARG A 498 -8.40 -22.42 -9.30
CA ARG A 498 -9.71 -22.92 -9.76
C ARG A 498 -10.82 -22.22 -8.98
N SER A 499 -11.89 -21.85 -9.68
CA SER A 499 -13.01 -21.18 -9.05
C SER A 499 -14.37 -21.62 -9.58
N TRP A 500 -15.37 -21.47 -8.73
CA TRP A 500 -16.77 -21.75 -9.01
C TRP A 500 -17.59 -20.51 -8.65
N THR A 501 -18.22 -19.89 -9.65
CA THR A 501 -19.13 -18.76 -9.43
C THR A 501 -20.56 -19.26 -9.40
N VAL A 502 -21.24 -19.01 -8.30
CA VAL A 502 -22.63 -19.42 -8.04
C VAL A 502 -23.52 -18.18 -8.07
N ALA A 503 -24.52 -18.20 -8.94
CA ALA A 503 -25.53 -17.15 -9.00
C ALA A 503 -26.39 -17.13 -7.72
N ASP A 504 -27.02 -15.98 -7.46
CA ASP A 504 -27.94 -15.82 -6.34
C ASP A 504 -29.06 -16.87 -6.36
N GLY A 505 -29.41 -17.42 -5.18
CA GLY A 505 -30.47 -18.42 -5.04
C GLY A 505 -30.12 -19.85 -5.46
N HIS A 506 -28.90 -20.12 -5.94
CA HIS A 506 -28.47 -21.45 -6.38
C HIS A 506 -27.68 -22.27 -5.34
N LEU A 507 -27.45 -21.70 -4.15
CA LEU A 507 -26.83 -22.41 -3.03
C LEU A 507 -27.89 -23.21 -2.24
N PRO A 508 -27.53 -24.38 -1.68
CA PRO A 508 -28.44 -25.24 -0.92
C PRO A 508 -28.65 -24.72 0.52
N LEU A 509 -29.17 -23.49 0.64
CA LEU A 509 -29.45 -22.82 1.91
C LEU A 509 -30.60 -23.50 2.67
N ARG A 510 -30.63 -23.38 4.00
CA ARG A 510 -31.75 -23.89 4.83
C ARG A 510 -33.09 -23.26 4.43
N ALA A 511 -34.05 -24.09 4.03
CA ALA A 511 -35.45 -23.70 3.85
C ALA A 511 -36.29 -24.04 5.11
N PRO A 512 -37.40 -23.32 5.37
CA PRO A 512 -38.30 -23.65 6.48
C PRO A 512 -38.74 -25.12 6.46
N GLY A 513 -38.61 -25.80 7.60
CA GLY A 513 -38.96 -27.23 7.74
C GLY A 513 -37.89 -28.22 7.27
N THR A 514 -36.73 -27.76 6.77
CA THR A 514 -35.60 -28.64 6.43
C THR A 514 -34.93 -29.13 7.72
N THR A 515 -34.69 -30.44 7.83
CA THR A 515 -33.91 -31.00 8.95
C THR A 515 -32.42 -30.69 8.80
N ASP A 516 -31.66 -30.66 9.89
CA ASP A 516 -30.21 -30.46 9.82
C ASP A 516 -29.51 -31.52 8.96
N ALA A 517 -30.00 -32.77 8.99
CA ALA A 517 -29.46 -33.85 8.19
C ALA A 517 -29.71 -33.64 6.69
N ASP A 518 -30.94 -33.27 6.31
CA ASP A 518 -31.29 -33.04 4.90
C ASP A 518 -30.53 -31.85 4.32
N TRP A 519 -30.39 -30.78 5.11
CA TRP A 519 -29.61 -29.60 4.77
C TRP A 519 -28.13 -29.94 4.55
N TYR A 520 -27.51 -30.63 5.51
CA TYR A 520 -26.09 -31.00 5.40
C TYR A 520 -25.84 -31.91 4.19
N LEU A 521 -26.72 -32.90 3.95
CA LEU A 521 -26.64 -33.76 2.77
C LEU A 521 -26.88 -33.00 1.46
N ALA A 522 -27.71 -31.95 1.46
CA ALA A 522 -27.91 -31.11 0.28
C ALA A 522 -26.61 -30.38 -0.12
N TRP A 523 -25.88 -29.81 0.84
CA TRP A 523 -24.55 -29.24 0.61
C TRP A 523 -23.57 -30.25 0.02
N HIS A 524 -23.50 -31.46 0.57
CA HIS A 524 -22.61 -32.50 0.05
C HIS A 524 -22.96 -32.95 -1.36
N ARG A 525 -24.25 -33.15 -1.66
CA ARG A 525 -24.70 -33.49 -3.01
C ARG A 525 -24.39 -32.37 -4.00
N TRP A 526 -24.59 -31.13 -3.60
CA TRP A 526 -24.27 -29.95 -4.41
C TRP A 526 -22.77 -29.87 -4.70
N ARG A 527 -21.92 -29.98 -3.66
CA ARG A 527 -20.46 -29.98 -3.78
C ARG A 527 -19.97 -31.04 -4.76
N VAL A 528 -20.41 -32.29 -4.61
CA VAL A 528 -20.02 -33.41 -5.48
C VAL A 528 -20.51 -33.18 -6.91
N ARG A 529 -21.75 -32.73 -7.10
CA ARG A 529 -22.32 -32.45 -8.44
C ARG A 529 -21.50 -31.41 -9.21
N HIS A 530 -21.04 -30.36 -8.53
CA HIS A 530 -20.30 -29.27 -9.16
C HIS A 530 -18.77 -29.44 -9.09
N GLY A 531 -18.29 -30.57 -8.55
CA GLY A 531 -16.86 -30.90 -8.49
C GLY A 531 -16.05 -30.00 -7.56
N LEU A 532 -16.65 -29.45 -6.50
CA LEU A 532 -15.91 -28.63 -5.53
C LEU A 532 -15.06 -29.52 -4.59
N PRO A 533 -13.87 -29.06 -4.18
CA PRO A 533 -13.07 -29.72 -3.15
C PRO A 533 -13.79 -29.70 -1.80
N ALA A 534 -13.35 -30.54 -0.86
CA ALA A 534 -13.89 -30.57 0.51
C ALA A 534 -13.69 -29.24 1.25
N ARG A 535 -12.67 -28.47 0.89
CA ARG A 535 -12.31 -27.19 1.49
C ARG A 535 -12.05 -26.15 0.41
N ALA A 536 -12.59 -24.97 0.60
CA ALA A 536 -12.52 -23.86 -0.34
C ALA A 536 -12.50 -22.52 0.41
N PHE A 537 -12.26 -21.43 -0.32
CA PHE A 537 -12.47 -20.08 0.16
C PHE A 537 -13.66 -19.46 -0.57
N ALA A 538 -14.67 -19.00 0.17
CA ALA A 538 -15.87 -18.39 -0.38
C ALA A 538 -15.81 -16.87 -0.24
N THR A 539 -16.02 -16.15 -1.35
CA THR A 539 -16.17 -14.70 -1.39
C THR A 539 -17.59 -14.36 -1.83
N VAL A 540 -18.34 -13.66 -0.96
CA VAL A 540 -19.72 -13.25 -1.21
C VAL A 540 -19.73 -11.83 -1.78
N HIS A 541 -20.22 -11.66 -2.99
CA HIS A 541 -20.35 -10.36 -3.64
C HIS A 541 -21.82 -9.96 -3.69
N GLU A 542 -22.18 -8.95 -2.91
CA GLU A 542 -23.52 -8.36 -2.94
C GLU A 542 -23.81 -7.78 -4.32
N GLU A 543 -24.95 -8.13 -4.89
CA GLU A 543 -25.44 -7.56 -6.14
C GLU A 543 -26.17 -6.25 -5.80
N ALA A 544 -25.43 -5.13 -5.77
CA ALA A 544 -26.05 -3.81 -5.74
C ALA A 544 -26.67 -3.49 -7.12
N GLY A 545 -27.87 -2.91 -7.14
CA GLY A 545 -28.43 -2.31 -8.35
C GLY A 545 -27.52 -1.21 -8.89
N ASP A 546 -27.50 -1.05 -10.21
CA ASP A 546 -26.69 -0.14 -11.03
C ASP A 546 -25.94 0.98 -10.27
N GLY A 547 -24.60 0.91 -10.28
CA GLY A 547 -23.77 2.10 -10.10
C GLY A 547 -22.96 2.24 -8.80
N GLN A 548 -22.81 1.22 -7.96
CA GLN A 548 -21.87 1.27 -6.83
C GLN A 548 -20.64 0.40 -7.10
N GLY A 549 -19.55 1.07 -7.51
CA GLY A 549 -18.23 0.46 -7.66
C GLY A 549 -17.79 -0.21 -6.37
N ALA A 550 -17.11 -1.35 -6.50
CA ALA A 550 -16.48 -2.04 -5.38
C ALA A 550 -15.68 -1.03 -4.54
N ALA A 551 -15.91 -1.01 -3.23
CA ALA A 551 -15.20 -0.13 -2.32
C ALA A 551 -13.68 -0.28 -2.54
N TRP A 552 -13.02 0.83 -2.89
CA TRP A 552 -11.56 0.92 -3.05
C TRP A 552 -10.78 0.41 -1.83
N PHE A 553 -11.45 0.35 -0.68
CA PHE A 553 -11.01 -0.30 0.54
C PHE A 553 -11.99 -1.40 0.94
N GLY A 554 -11.62 -2.65 0.70
CA GLY A 554 -12.35 -3.81 1.22
C GLY A 554 -13.30 -4.46 0.22
N GLY A 555 -12.73 -5.13 -0.79
CA GLY A 555 -13.43 -6.26 -1.38
C GLY A 555 -13.82 -7.28 -0.30
N SER A 556 -14.92 -8.00 -0.52
CA SER A 556 -15.37 -9.04 0.39
C SER A 556 -14.22 -9.99 0.72
N LYS A 557 -13.94 -10.18 2.01
CA LYS A 557 -12.85 -11.06 2.43
C LYS A 557 -13.25 -12.51 2.18
N PRO A 558 -12.36 -13.34 1.61
CA PRO A 558 -12.62 -14.76 1.47
C PRO A 558 -12.81 -15.40 2.86
N GLN A 559 -13.86 -16.20 3.00
CA GLN A 559 -14.12 -17.01 4.17
C GLN A 559 -13.66 -18.44 3.90
N TYR A 560 -12.88 -19.03 4.80
CA TYR A 560 -12.61 -20.46 4.76
C TYR A 560 -13.90 -21.27 4.94
N VAL A 561 -14.14 -22.20 4.02
CA VAL A 561 -15.29 -23.10 4.02
C VAL A 561 -14.81 -24.54 4.01
N ASP A 562 -15.10 -25.26 5.08
CA ASP A 562 -15.00 -26.72 5.14
C ASP A 562 -16.40 -27.32 4.97
N PHE A 563 -16.65 -27.95 3.83
CA PHE A 563 -17.94 -28.57 3.53
C PHE A 563 -18.25 -29.78 4.41
N GLU A 564 -17.25 -30.34 5.11
CA GLU A 564 -17.42 -31.43 6.08
C GLU A 564 -17.77 -30.90 7.48
N SER A 565 -17.80 -29.58 7.67
CA SER A 565 -18.11 -28.93 8.95
C SER A 565 -19.47 -28.19 8.91
N PRO A 566 -20.50 -28.68 9.63
CA PRO A 566 -21.78 -27.98 9.77
C PRO A 566 -21.64 -26.55 10.32
N LEU A 567 -20.65 -26.30 11.17
CA LEU A 567 -20.37 -24.97 11.71
C LEU A 567 -19.84 -24.02 10.63
N SER A 568 -18.97 -24.52 9.75
CA SER A 568 -18.44 -23.74 8.63
C SER A 568 -19.54 -23.36 7.64
N LEU A 569 -20.44 -24.30 7.31
CA LEU A 569 -21.57 -24.05 6.44
C LEU A 569 -22.56 -23.05 7.07
N THR A 570 -22.84 -23.18 8.37
CA THR A 570 -23.68 -22.21 9.09
C THR A 570 -23.07 -20.80 9.07
N ALA A 571 -21.75 -20.68 9.21
CA ALA A 571 -21.08 -19.40 9.13
C ALA A 571 -21.16 -18.79 7.71
N LEU A 572 -21.05 -19.60 6.66
CA LEU A 572 -21.24 -19.18 5.27
C LEU A 572 -22.66 -18.65 5.01
N GLU A 573 -23.69 -19.35 5.49
CA GLU A 573 -25.07 -18.86 5.38
C GLU A 573 -25.26 -17.52 6.11
N GLY A 574 -24.57 -17.33 7.24
CA GLY A 574 -24.56 -16.06 7.97
C GLY A 574 -24.03 -14.88 7.15
N LEU A 575 -23.09 -15.10 6.22
CA LEU A 575 -22.60 -14.05 5.31
C LEU A 575 -23.63 -13.65 4.25
N LEU A 576 -24.49 -14.60 3.85
CA LEU A 576 -25.51 -14.44 2.80
C LEU A 576 -26.85 -13.90 3.35
N ALA A 577 -27.05 -13.95 4.66
CA ALA A 577 -28.33 -13.61 5.29
C ALA A 577 -28.83 -12.22 4.90
N GLY A 578 -30.00 -12.17 4.25
CA GLY A 578 -30.69 -10.94 3.87
C GLY A 578 -30.11 -10.21 2.65
N LYS A 579 -29.25 -10.87 1.86
CA LYS A 579 -28.56 -10.27 0.72
C LYS A 579 -28.84 -11.04 -0.56
N ARG A 580 -29.03 -10.30 -1.65
CA ARG A 580 -28.92 -10.85 -3.01
C ARG A 580 -27.44 -10.83 -3.38
N ALA A 581 -26.85 -11.99 -3.60
CA ALA A 581 -25.40 -12.06 -3.79
C ALA A 581 -24.99 -13.23 -4.67
N ARG A 582 -23.97 -12.98 -5.52
CA ARG A 582 -23.22 -14.06 -6.14
C ARG A 582 -22.12 -14.52 -5.19
N THR A 583 -21.82 -15.82 -5.19
CA THR A 583 -20.75 -16.40 -4.36
C THR A 583 -19.69 -17.01 -5.25
N VAL A 584 -18.43 -16.64 -5.03
CA VAL A 584 -17.28 -17.23 -5.72
C VAL A 584 -16.54 -18.13 -4.73
N PHE A 585 -16.46 -19.42 -5.03
CA PHE A 585 -15.58 -20.34 -4.32
C PHE A 585 -14.26 -20.46 -5.07
N GLU A 586 -13.15 -20.39 -4.37
CA GLU A 586 -11.82 -20.72 -4.87
C GLU A 586 -11.30 -21.96 -4.16
N GLU A 587 -10.57 -22.82 -4.88
CA GLU A 587 -9.93 -23.99 -4.26
C GLU A 587 -8.98 -23.60 -3.12
N MET A 588 -8.87 -24.44 -2.10
CA MET A 588 -7.84 -24.29 -1.08
C MET A 588 -6.49 -24.76 -1.65
N LEU A 589 -5.63 -23.80 -2.01
CA LEU A 589 -4.28 -24.06 -2.51
C LEU A 589 -3.29 -23.08 -1.86
N PRO A 590 -2.31 -23.55 -1.06
CA PRO A 590 -1.99 -24.96 -0.74
C PRO A 590 -3.06 -25.68 0.10
N ALA A 591 -3.17 -27.00 -0.08
CA ALA A 591 -3.90 -27.88 0.82
C ALA A 591 -3.12 -28.17 2.13
N GLU A 592 -3.77 -28.78 3.12
CA GLU A 592 -3.20 -29.02 4.46
C GLU A 592 -1.97 -29.95 4.46
N ASP A 593 -1.93 -30.89 3.53
CA ASP A 593 -0.84 -31.83 3.31
C ASP A 593 0.28 -31.26 2.42
N GLU A 594 0.01 -30.17 1.71
CA GLU A 594 0.94 -29.49 0.78
C GLU A 594 1.77 -28.38 1.46
N LEU A 595 1.60 -28.17 2.76
CA LEU A 595 2.26 -27.09 3.51
C LEU A 595 3.79 -27.24 3.54
N HIS A 596 4.49 -26.15 3.24
CA HIS A 596 5.95 -26.12 3.05
C HIS A 596 6.73 -25.55 4.25
N VAL A 597 6.12 -24.68 5.06
CA VAL A 597 6.77 -24.09 6.25
C VAL A 597 6.59 -25.02 7.45
N THR A 598 7.67 -25.23 8.18
CA THR A 598 7.72 -26.14 9.33
C THR A 598 8.31 -25.47 10.56
N SER A 599 7.88 -25.93 11.73
CA SER A 599 8.48 -25.62 13.03
C SER A 599 8.36 -26.84 13.95
N PRO A 600 8.92 -26.82 15.17
CA PRO A 600 8.70 -27.88 16.15
C PRO A 600 7.21 -28.15 16.47
N ARG A 601 6.30 -27.23 16.14
CA ARG A 601 4.85 -27.38 16.32
C ARG A 601 4.12 -28.00 15.13
N GLY A 602 4.83 -28.35 14.05
CA GLY A 602 4.24 -28.96 12.85
C GLY A 602 4.41 -28.10 11.59
N ARG A 603 3.52 -28.31 10.62
CA ARG A 603 3.47 -27.56 9.35
C ARG A 603 2.51 -26.37 9.47
N HIS A 604 2.80 -25.29 8.74
CA HIS A 604 2.07 -24.02 8.85
C HIS A 604 1.65 -23.52 7.48
N VAL A 605 0.45 -22.94 7.40
CA VAL A 605 0.08 -22.06 6.29
C VAL A 605 1.00 -20.85 6.36
N ALA A 606 1.64 -20.53 5.24
CA ALA A 606 2.55 -19.41 5.15
C ALA A 606 2.44 -18.75 3.78
N GLU A 607 2.67 -17.45 3.79
CA GLU A 607 2.87 -16.62 2.61
C GLU A 607 4.28 -16.04 2.69
N LEU A 608 5.03 -16.14 1.60
CA LEU A 608 6.39 -15.63 1.49
C LEU A 608 6.33 -14.30 0.75
N ALA A 609 6.93 -13.27 1.33
CA ALA A 609 7.27 -12.05 0.60
C ALA A 609 8.65 -12.23 -0.04
N VAL A 610 8.71 -12.20 -1.37
CA VAL A 610 9.93 -12.39 -2.17
C VAL A 610 10.13 -11.21 -3.09
N GLU A 611 11.38 -10.74 -3.18
CA GLU A 611 11.72 -9.60 -4.04
C GLU A 611 12.58 -10.02 -5.23
N LEU A 612 12.14 -9.62 -6.42
CA LEU A 612 12.93 -9.61 -7.63
C LEU A 612 13.46 -8.21 -7.83
N LEU A 613 14.73 -8.02 -7.52
CA LEU A 613 15.39 -6.73 -7.69
C LEU A 613 16.19 -6.72 -8.99
N PRO A 614 16.19 -5.60 -9.73
CA PRO A 614 17.02 -5.46 -10.91
C PRO A 614 18.50 -5.56 -10.53
N VAL A 615 19.28 -6.22 -11.37
CA VAL A 615 20.74 -6.24 -11.24
C VAL A 615 21.25 -4.93 -11.83
N PRO A 616 22.01 -4.09 -11.10
CA PRO A 616 22.59 -2.89 -11.67
C PRO A 616 23.47 -3.25 -12.87
N ALA A 617 23.42 -2.45 -13.93
CA ALA A 617 24.44 -2.52 -14.98
C ALA A 617 25.82 -2.35 -14.32
N ALA A 618 26.81 -3.17 -14.71
CA ALA A 618 28.14 -3.15 -14.12
C ALA A 618 28.69 -1.71 -14.12
N ARG A 619 29.10 -1.22 -12.94
CA ARG A 619 29.70 0.11 -12.80
C ARG A 619 30.92 0.21 -13.72
N THR A 620 30.88 1.09 -14.71
CA THR A 620 32.07 1.50 -15.46
C THR A 620 32.99 2.28 -14.51
N GLU A 621 34.32 2.17 -14.69
CA GLU A 621 35.33 2.74 -13.78
C GLU A 621 35.20 4.26 -13.55
N GLU A 622 34.47 4.98 -14.39
CA GLU A 622 34.17 6.41 -14.21
C GLU A 622 33.22 6.70 -13.02
N ASP A 623 32.40 5.74 -12.59
CA ASP A 623 31.46 5.89 -11.45
C ASP A 623 32.12 5.65 -10.07
N ALA A 624 33.43 5.37 -10.03
CA ALA A 624 34.17 5.03 -8.82
C ALA A 624 34.80 6.23 -8.10
N THR A 625 34.59 7.47 -8.57
CA THR A 625 35.14 8.66 -7.92
C THR A 625 34.10 9.30 -6.99
N PRO A 626 34.39 9.51 -5.70
CA PRO A 626 33.43 9.95 -4.68
C PRO A 626 32.79 11.31 -4.93
#